data_AF-A0A258JR41-F1
#
_entry.id   AF-A0A258JR41-F1
#
_cell.length_a   1.000
_cell.length_b   1.000
_cell.length_c   1.000
_cell.angle_alpha   90.00
_cell.angle_beta   90.00
_cell.angle_gamma   90.00
#
_symmetry.space_group_name_H-M   'P 1'
#
loop_
_entity.id
_entity.type
_entity.pdbx_description
1 polymer ?
#
loop_
_entity_poly.entity_id
_entity_poly.type
_entity_poly.pdbx_seq_one_letter_code
_entity_poly.pdbx_strand_id
1 'polypeptide(L)'
;AYAHEELEPAMQAKAPGTGFEFKLKSAFPGLSTAADAPVTVLAKHFAGRNDHAKVAYGTEAGLFVEIAGIPTVVCGPGSIVQAHQADEYVEISQLEACEAFIRRVIAYCAA
;
A
#
# COMPACT_ATOMS: atom_id res chain seq x y z
N ALA A 1 -18.65 20.74 -8.28
CA ALA A 1 -18.91 21.26 -9.63
C ALA A 1 -19.59 20.19 -10.47
N TYR A 2 -18.87 19.34 -11.21
CA TYR A 2 -19.45 18.44 -12.21
C TYR A 2 -20.67 17.61 -11.78
N ALA A 3 -20.61 16.94 -10.63
CA ALA A 3 -21.74 16.13 -10.18
C ALA A 3 -23.03 16.97 -10.04
N HIS A 4 -22.96 18.11 -9.35
CA HIS A 4 -24.13 18.97 -9.08
C HIS A 4 -24.56 19.80 -10.28
N GLU A 5 -23.61 20.25 -11.09
CA GLU A 5 -23.89 21.18 -12.19
C GLU A 5 -24.26 20.46 -13.49
N GLU A 6 -23.80 19.23 -13.69
CA GLU A 6 -23.98 18.48 -14.95
C GLU A 6 -24.80 17.20 -14.76
N LEU A 7 -24.45 16.37 -13.76
CA LEU A 7 -25.10 15.06 -13.60
C LEU A 7 -26.48 15.17 -12.94
N GLU A 8 -26.61 16.00 -11.89
CA GLU A 8 -27.88 16.17 -11.16
C GLU A 8 -29.03 16.65 -12.05
N PRO A 9 -28.86 17.69 -12.90
CA PRO A 9 -29.92 18.12 -13.82
C PRO A 9 -30.29 17.03 -14.83
N ALA A 10 -29.30 16.29 -15.35
CA ALA A 10 -29.52 15.21 -16.31
C ALA A 10 -30.29 14.02 -15.68
N MET A 11 -30.05 13.74 -14.39
CA MET A 11 -30.80 12.75 -13.62
C MET A 11 -32.24 13.22 -13.38
N GLN A 12 -32.41 14.46 -12.91
CA GLN A 12 -33.72 15.03 -12.59
C GLN A 12 -34.62 15.20 -13.83
N ALA A 13 -34.04 15.47 -15.00
CA ALA A 13 -34.76 15.49 -16.28
C ALA A 13 -35.39 14.13 -16.63
N LYS A 14 -34.83 13.02 -16.12
CA LYS A 14 -35.40 11.67 -16.28
C LYS A 14 -36.36 11.32 -15.13
N ALA A 15 -36.01 11.68 -13.90
CA ALA A 15 -36.78 11.38 -12.70
C ALA A 15 -36.67 12.53 -11.67
N PRO A 16 -37.70 13.36 -11.48
CA PRO A 16 -37.63 14.60 -10.69
C PRO A 16 -37.22 14.48 -9.20
N GLY A 17 -37.09 13.27 -8.66
CA GLY A 17 -36.69 13.02 -7.27
C GLY A 17 -35.26 12.47 -7.09
N THR A 18 -34.47 12.37 -8.17
CA THR A 18 -33.13 11.79 -8.09
C THR A 18 -32.05 12.84 -7.81
N GLY A 19 -30.97 12.41 -7.16
CA GLY A 19 -29.76 13.19 -6.90
C GLY A 19 -28.66 12.27 -6.36
N PHE A 20 -27.63 12.84 -5.75
CA PHE A 20 -26.56 12.08 -5.11
C PHE A 20 -26.08 12.78 -3.83
N GLU A 21 -25.42 12.01 -2.98
CA GLU A 21 -24.78 12.49 -1.76
C GLU A 21 -23.38 11.89 -1.69
N PHE A 22 -22.39 12.72 -1.36
CA PHE A 22 -21.04 12.25 -1.10
C PHE A 22 -20.86 11.96 0.38
N LYS A 23 -20.61 10.69 0.72
CA LYS A 23 -20.23 10.27 2.07
C LYS A 23 -18.85 9.64 2.03
N LEU A 24 -17.90 10.23 2.73
CA LEU A 24 -16.64 9.56 3.01
C LEU A 24 -16.93 8.38 3.95
N LYS A 25 -16.77 7.15 3.44
CA LYS A 25 -17.00 5.94 4.24
C LYS A 25 -15.75 5.49 4.99
N SER A 26 -14.57 5.69 4.40
CA SER A 26 -13.30 5.27 4.97
C SER A 26 -12.19 6.12 4.39
N ALA A 27 -11.22 6.45 5.23
CA ALA A 27 -9.94 7.03 4.86
C ALA A 27 -8.88 6.45 5.79
N PHE A 28 -7.68 6.24 5.26
CA PHE A 28 -6.52 5.85 6.04
C PHE A 28 -5.30 6.60 5.50
N PRO A 29 -4.30 6.88 6.36
CA PRO A 29 -3.08 7.55 5.97
C PRO A 29 -2.33 6.85 4.85
N GLY A 30 -1.68 7.64 3.99
CA GLY A 30 -0.70 7.12 3.03
C GLY A 30 0.62 6.78 3.71
N LEU A 31 1.41 5.88 3.10
CA LEU A 31 2.79 5.64 3.51
C LEU A 31 3.75 6.49 2.67
N SER A 32 4.48 7.42 3.31
CA SER A 32 5.49 8.24 2.62
C SER A 32 6.85 8.26 3.32
N THR A 33 7.36 7.09 3.69
CA THR A 33 8.72 6.92 4.22
C THR A 33 9.76 7.34 3.18
N ALA A 34 10.77 8.10 3.61
CA ALA A 34 11.81 8.62 2.72
C ALA A 34 12.73 7.52 2.19
N ALA A 35 13.28 7.73 1.00
CA ALA A 35 14.14 6.77 0.31
C ALA A 35 15.46 6.48 1.05
N ASP A 36 15.91 7.46 1.82
CA ASP A 36 17.12 7.51 2.64
C ASP A 36 16.86 7.33 4.13
N ALA A 37 15.61 7.11 4.54
CA ALA A 37 15.29 6.79 5.93
C ALA A 37 16.05 5.52 6.37
N PRO A 38 16.53 5.45 7.63
CA PRO A 38 17.30 4.29 8.11
C PRO A 38 16.59 2.95 7.89
N VAL A 39 15.28 2.88 8.11
CA VAL A 39 14.47 1.67 7.88
C VAL A 39 14.43 1.26 6.39
N THR A 40 14.40 2.24 5.47
CA THR A 40 14.42 1.99 4.02
C THR A 40 15.78 1.44 3.58
N VAL A 41 16.87 2.05 4.06
CA VAL A 41 18.23 1.59 3.76
C VAL A 41 18.49 0.19 4.32
N LEU A 42 18.03 -0.06 5.55
CA LEU A 42 18.18 -1.36 6.20
C LEU A 42 17.40 -2.45 5.48
N ALA A 43 16.15 -2.18 5.07
CA ALA A 43 15.36 -3.13 4.30
C ALA A 43 15.98 -3.44 2.94
N LYS A 44 16.52 -2.44 2.23
CA LYS A 44 17.29 -2.64 0.98
C LYS A 44 18.50 -3.55 1.20
N HIS A 45 19.28 -3.28 2.26
CA HIS A 45 20.42 -4.11 2.62
C HIS A 45 20.02 -5.57 2.87
N PHE A 46 18.99 -5.80 3.68
CA PHE A 46 18.49 -7.17 3.91
C PHE A 46 17.82 -7.78 2.69
N ALA A 47 17.26 -7.01 1.77
CA ALA A 47 16.71 -7.54 0.52
C ALA A 47 17.80 -7.86 -0.51
N GLY A 48 19.05 -7.44 -0.30
CA GLY A 48 20.12 -7.56 -1.29
C GLY A 48 19.84 -6.72 -2.54
N ARG A 49 19.11 -5.61 -2.40
CA ARG A 49 18.61 -4.78 -3.50
C ARG A 49 18.77 -3.30 -3.17
N ASN A 50 18.90 -2.44 -4.19
CA ASN A 50 19.04 -0.99 -4.00
C ASN A 50 17.84 -0.18 -4.55
N ASP A 51 16.90 -0.85 -5.19
CA ASP A 51 15.68 -0.25 -5.73
C ASP A 51 14.54 -0.26 -4.71
N HIS A 52 13.55 0.59 -4.96
CA HIS A 52 12.27 0.68 -4.23
C HIS A 52 11.28 1.45 -5.10
N ALA A 53 9.99 1.35 -4.78
CA ALA A 53 8.93 2.05 -5.52
C ALA A 53 7.87 2.60 -4.57
N LYS A 54 7.06 3.54 -5.06
CA LYS A 54 5.79 3.93 -4.46
C LYS A 54 4.65 3.44 -5.35
N VAL A 55 3.56 3.00 -4.75
CA VAL A 55 2.40 2.46 -5.45
C VAL A 55 1.13 3.13 -4.95
N ALA A 56 0.11 3.23 -5.81
CA ALA A 56 -1.17 3.87 -5.51
C ALA A 56 -2.19 2.87 -4.93
N TYR A 57 -1.77 2.07 -3.96
CA TYR A 57 -2.61 1.09 -3.26
C TYR A 57 -2.57 1.34 -1.75
N GLY A 58 -3.58 0.83 -1.04
CA GLY A 58 -3.70 0.96 0.40
C GLY A 58 -2.90 -0.08 1.18
N THR A 59 -2.39 0.31 2.35
CA THR A 59 -1.76 -0.57 3.35
C THR A 59 -1.95 0.04 4.73
N GLU A 60 -1.97 -0.78 5.77
CA GLU A 60 -1.99 -0.33 7.16
C GLU A 60 -0.70 0.40 7.59
N ALA A 61 0.38 0.29 6.81
CA ALA A 61 1.68 0.89 7.15
C ALA A 61 1.62 2.41 7.35
N GLY A 62 0.71 3.12 6.68
CA GLY A 62 0.49 4.55 6.92
C GLY A 62 0.03 4.85 8.36
N LEU A 63 -0.78 3.96 8.94
CA LEU A 63 -1.23 4.07 10.34
C LEU A 63 -0.05 3.90 11.31
N PHE A 64 0.88 2.99 11.04
CA PHE A 64 2.06 2.80 11.89
C PHE A 64 2.97 4.03 11.91
N VAL A 65 3.07 4.75 10.78
CA VAL A 65 3.82 6.00 10.71
C VAL A 65 3.06 7.13 11.41
N GLU A 66 1.83 7.43 10.99
CA GLU A 66 1.13 8.62 11.46
C GLU A 66 0.57 8.50 12.87
N ILE A 67 0.07 7.33 13.26
CA ILE A 67 -0.57 7.13 14.58
C ILE A 67 0.44 6.64 15.62
N ALA A 68 1.28 5.66 15.26
CA ALA A 68 2.21 5.05 16.20
C ALA A 68 3.61 5.69 16.19
N GLY A 69 3.93 6.55 15.22
CA GLY A 69 5.24 7.18 15.10
C GLY A 69 6.36 6.18 14.76
N ILE A 70 6.03 5.02 14.19
CA ILE A 70 6.97 3.94 13.89
C ILE A 70 7.42 4.05 12.43
N PRO A 71 8.71 4.32 12.15
CA PRO A 71 9.23 4.29 10.79
C PRO A 71 8.99 2.93 10.14
N THR A 72 8.29 2.91 9.01
CA THR A 72 7.78 1.67 8.41
C THR A 72 8.10 1.60 6.92
N VAL A 73 8.36 0.38 6.44
CA VAL A 73 8.41 0.05 5.00
C VAL A 73 7.57 -1.20 4.76
N VAL A 74 7.06 -1.35 3.54
CA VAL A 74 6.40 -2.59 3.11
C VAL A 74 7.33 -3.34 2.17
N CYS A 75 7.61 -4.59 2.48
CA CYS A 75 8.40 -5.49 1.64
C CYS A 75 7.92 -6.93 1.84
N GLY A 76 8.07 -7.75 0.81
CA GLY A 76 7.59 -9.13 0.80
C GLY A 76 7.77 -9.78 -0.56
N PRO A 77 7.60 -11.10 -0.65
CA PRO A 77 7.62 -11.85 -1.89
C PRO A 77 6.34 -11.61 -2.71
N GLY A 78 6.34 -12.05 -3.97
CA GLY A 78 5.19 -11.94 -4.86
C GLY A 78 5.19 -10.67 -5.71
N SER A 79 4.10 -10.49 -6.46
CA SER A 79 3.91 -9.35 -7.35
C SER A 79 2.47 -8.85 -7.33
N ILE A 80 2.29 -7.54 -7.39
CA ILE A 80 0.96 -6.93 -7.38
C ILE A 80 0.13 -7.29 -8.62
N VAL A 81 0.79 -7.67 -9.72
CA VAL A 81 0.08 -8.12 -10.95
C VAL A 81 -0.61 -9.47 -10.77
N GLN A 82 -0.18 -10.27 -9.78
CA GLN A 82 -0.76 -11.56 -9.43
C GLN A 82 -1.79 -11.45 -8.29
N ALA A 83 -1.71 -10.40 -7.47
CA ALA A 83 -2.60 -10.21 -6.34
C ALA A 83 -4.06 -10.04 -6.77
N HIS A 84 -4.99 -10.60 -5.99
CA HIS A 84 -6.44 -10.56 -6.21
C HIS A 84 -6.89 -11.15 -7.56
N GLN A 85 -6.08 -12.04 -8.14
CA GLN A 85 -6.48 -12.83 -9.30
C GLN A 85 -7.02 -14.20 -8.87
N ALA A 86 -7.81 -14.84 -9.73
CA ALA A 86 -8.39 -16.15 -9.43
C ALA A 86 -7.32 -17.23 -9.20
N ASP A 87 -6.17 -17.08 -9.85
CA ASP A 87 -4.99 -17.94 -9.81
C ASP A 87 -3.80 -17.25 -9.11
N GLU A 88 -4.06 -16.40 -8.12
CA GLU A 88 -3.00 -15.76 -7.32
C GLU A 88 -1.99 -16.80 -6.79
N TYR A 89 -0.71 -16.55 -7.02
CA TYR A 89 0.39 -17.42 -6.61
C TYR A 89 1.63 -16.63 -6.19
N VAL A 90 2.55 -17.34 -5.54
CA VAL A 90 3.91 -16.89 -5.23
C VAL A 90 4.85 -18.06 -5.49
N GLU A 91 5.99 -17.79 -6.11
CA GLU A 91 6.97 -18.84 -6.39
C GLU A 91 7.69 -19.28 -5.11
N ILE A 92 8.01 -20.57 -5.03
CA ILE A 92 8.75 -21.13 -3.88
C ILE A 92 10.07 -20.38 -3.67
N SER A 93 10.78 -20.05 -4.76
CA SER A 93 12.03 -19.30 -4.71
C SER A 93 11.87 -17.88 -4.15
N GLN A 94 10.70 -17.25 -4.33
CA GLN A 94 10.41 -15.94 -3.71
C GLN A 94 10.20 -16.09 -2.20
N LEU A 95 9.57 -17.17 -1.76
CA LEU A 95 9.42 -17.49 -0.34
C LEU A 95 10.79 -17.77 0.32
N GLU A 96 11.65 -18.53 -0.33
CA GLU A 96 13.03 -18.79 0.13
C GLU A 96 13.83 -17.47 0.27
N ALA A 97 13.68 -16.54 -0.68
CA ALA A 97 14.30 -15.23 -0.60
C ALA A 97 13.76 -14.39 0.57
N CYS A 98 12.44 -14.45 0.81
CA CYS A 98 11.81 -13.79 1.96
C CYS A 98 12.27 -14.40 3.29
N GLU A 99 12.37 -15.72 3.38
CA GLU A 99 12.92 -16.40 4.57
C GLU A 99 14.35 -15.91 4.86
N ALA A 100 15.20 -15.87 3.83
CA ALA A 100 16.56 -15.36 3.97
C ALA A 100 16.60 -13.89 4.44
N PHE A 101 15.68 -13.05 3.96
CA PHE A 101 15.51 -11.67 4.46
C PHE A 101 15.18 -11.65 5.95
N ILE A 102 14.16 -12.41 6.37
CA ILE A 102 13.72 -12.44 7.77
C ILE A 102 14.83 -12.97 8.69
N ARG A 103 15.59 -13.98 8.26
CA ARG A 103 16.75 -14.48 9.02
C ARG A 103 17.82 -13.39 9.23
N ARG A 104 18.08 -12.54 8.23
CA ARG A 104 18.99 -11.39 8.37
C ARG A 104 18.45 -10.35 9.36
N VAL A 105 17.16 -10.07 9.33
CA VAL A 105 16.50 -9.19 10.31
C VAL A 105 16.63 -9.74 11.73
N ILE A 106 16.33 -11.02 11.95
CA ILE A 106 16.45 -11.68 13.25
C ILE A 106 17.89 -11.60 13.76
N ALA A 107 18.87 -11.92 12.91
CA ALA A 107 20.29 -11.84 13.29
C ALA A 107 20.72 -10.43 13.67
N TYR A 108 20.24 -9.41 12.96
CA TYR A 108 20.52 -8.00 13.28
C TYR A 108 19.92 -7.58 14.62
N CYS A 109 18.69 -8.00 14.93
CA CYS A 109 18.04 -7.67 16.20
C CYS A 109 18.60 -8.45 17.41
N ALA A 110 19.29 -9.56 17.18
CA ALA A 110 19.89 -10.38 18.23
C ALA A 110 21.32 -9.96 18.60
N ALA A 111 21.93 -9.07 17.81
CA ALA A 111 23.25 -8.49 18.06
C ALA A 111 23.16 -7.30 19.02
#